data_AF-A0ABD0R633-F1
#
_entry.id   AF-A0ABD0R633-F1
#
_cell.length_a   1.000
_cell.length_b   1.000
_cell.length_c   1.000
_cell.angle_alpha   90.00
_cell.angle_beta   90.00
_cell.angle_gamma   90.00
#
_symmetry.space_group_name_H-M   'P 1'
#
loop_
_entity.id
_entity.type
_entity.pdbx_description
1 polymer ?
#
loop_
_entity_poly.entity_id
_entity_poly.type
_entity_poly.pdbx_seq_one_letter_code
_entity_poly.pdbx_strand_id
1 'polypeptide(L)' 'MVASGVPNRNGTRHAAEMANMSLDILHCIGTFKMTHMPDVKVKIRIGLHS' A
#
# COMPACT_ATOMS: atom_id res chain seq x y z
N MET A 1 -5.30 7.51 2.04
CA MET A 1 -5.16 6.95 3.40
C MET A 1 -6.06 5.74 3.51
N VAL A 2 -5.59 4.67 4.15
CA VAL A 2 -6.34 3.40 4.30
C VAL A 2 -6.18 2.92 5.75
N ALA A 3 -7.20 2.26 6.28
CA ALA A 3 -7.20 1.66 7.60
C ALA A 3 -8.01 0.35 7.56
N SER A 4 -7.68 -0.59 8.45
CA SER A 4 -8.51 -1.77 8.67
C SER A 4 -8.99 -1.88 10.11
N GLY A 5 -9.95 -2.78 10.36
CA GLY A 5 -10.61 -2.89 11.66
C GLY A 5 -11.67 -1.79 11.90
N VAL A 6 -12.08 -1.09 10.83
CA VAL A 6 -13.14 -0.09 10.84
C VAL A 6 -14.17 -0.37 9.73
N PRO A 7 -15.48 -0.16 9.99
CA PRO A 7 -16.07 0.17 11.30
C PRO A 7 -16.04 -1.00 12.29
N ASN A 8 -15.81 -2.22 11.81
CA ASN A 8 -15.82 -3.43 12.61
C ASN A 8 -14.41 -3.86 12.99
N ARG A 9 -14.17 -4.07 14.28
CA ARG A 9 -12.87 -4.54 14.79
C ARG A 9 -12.49 -5.88 14.16
N ASN A 10 -11.25 -6.00 13.71
CA ASN A 10 -10.67 -7.21 13.11
C ASN A 10 -9.65 -7.91 14.02
N GLY A 11 -9.63 -7.58 15.32
CA GLY A 11 -8.69 -8.12 16.31
C GLY A 11 -7.30 -7.51 16.17
N THR A 12 -6.26 -8.34 16.24
CA THR A 12 -4.85 -7.95 16.10
C THR A 12 -4.38 -7.96 14.64
N ARG A 13 -5.29 -8.11 13.68
CA ARG A 13 -4.98 -8.25 12.26
C ARG A 13 -4.64 -6.94 11.56
N HIS A 14 -4.89 -5.79 12.19
CA HIS A 14 -4.67 -4.47 11.58
C HIS A 14 -3.25 -4.31 11.01
N ALA A 15 -2.22 -4.56 11.83
CA ALA A 15 -0.83 -4.44 11.39
C ALA A 15 -0.50 -5.37 10.21
N ALA A 16 -0.98 -6.61 10.24
CA ALA A 16 -0.75 -7.60 9.18
C ALA A 16 -1.44 -7.22 7.87
N GLU A 17 -2.69 -6.76 7.93
CA GLU A 17 -3.45 -6.32 6.75
C GLU A 17 -2.82 -5.08 6.11
N MET A 18 -2.41 -4.10 6.92
CA MET A 18 -1.73 -2.90 6.41
C MET A 18 -0.35 -3.23 5.82
N ALA A 19 0.40 -4.15 6.42
CA ALA A 19 1.68 -4.61 5.89
C ALA A 19 1.52 -5.33 4.54
N ASN A 20 0.57 -6.27 4.43
CA ASN A 20 0.30 -6.99 3.18
C ASN A 20 -0.14 -6.04 2.07
N MET A 21 -1.10 -5.15 2.35
CA MET A 21 -1.52 -4.13 1.39
C MET A 21 -0.35 -3.26 0.92
N SER A 22 0.58 -2.91 1.81
CA SER A 22 1.75 -2.11 1.46
C SER A 22 2.68 -2.85 0.50
N LEU A 23 2.88 -4.16 0.71
CA LEU A 23 3.65 -5.01 -0.18
C LEU A 23 2.98 -5.16 -1.56
N ASP A 24 1.65 -5.35 -1.57
CA ASP A 24 0.87 -5.44 -2.81
C ASP A 24 0.97 -4.16 -3.65
N ILE A 25 0.87 -2.98 -3.00
CA ILE A 25 1.04 -1.69 -3.67
C ILE A 25 2.46 -1.55 -4.23
N LEU A 26 3.49 -1.93 -3.46
CA LEU A 26 4.88 -1.85 -3.92
C LEU A 26 5.12 -2.77 -5.12
N HIS A 27 4.56 -3.97 -5.11
CA HIS A 27 4.60 -4.90 -6.23
C HIS A 27 3.93 -4.32 -7.48
N CYS A 28 2.73 -3.76 -7.35
CA CYS A 28 2.00 -3.13 -8.45
C CYS A 28 2.75 -1.93 -9.05
N ILE A 29 3.45 -1.14 -8.23
CA ILE A 29 4.21 0.02 -8.72
C ILE A 29 5.45 -0.38 -9.52
N GLY A 30 6.00 -1.56 -9.28
CA GLY A 30 7.14 -2.08 -10.05
C GLY A 30 6.87 -2.20 -11.55
N THR A 31 5.61 -2.42 -11.95
CA THR A 31 5.18 -2.55 -13.35
C THR A 31 4.37 -1.36 -13.86
N PHE A 32 4.00 -0.44 -12.97
CA PHE A 32 3.24 0.74 -13.35
C PHE A 32 4.09 1.71 -14.19
N LYS A 33 3.51 2.17 -15.31
CA LYS A 33 4.11 3.19 -16.18
C LYS A 33 3.21 4.41 -16.26
N MET A 34 3.80 5.58 -16.03
CA MET A 34 3.07 6.85 -16.08
C MET A 34 2.87 7.29 -17.53
N THR A 35 1.63 7.52 -17.96
CA THR A 35 1.29 7.75 -19.39
C THR A 35 2.06 8.90 -20.03
N HIS A 36 2.30 10.00 -19.30
CA HIS A 36 3.00 11.18 -19.81
C HIS A 36 4.53 11.11 -19.61
N MET A 37 5.04 10.14 -18.85
CA MET A 37 6.46 9.96 -18.54
C MET A 37 6.79 8.46 -18.39
N PRO A 38 6.70 7.67 -19.48
CA PRO A 38 6.77 6.20 -19.41
C PRO A 38 8.14 5.66 -18.98
N ASP A 39 9.20 6.44 -19.16
CA ASP A 39 10.57 6.06 -18.80
C ASP A 39 10.92 6.37 -17.34
N VAL A 40 10.07 7.14 -16.64
CA VAL A 40 10.30 7.51 -15.24
C VAL A 40 9.61 6.51 -14.32
N LYS A 41 10.39 5.88 -13.44
CA LYS A 41 9.85 5.00 -12.40
C LYS A 41 9.23 5.83 -11.28
N VAL A 42 7.98 5.51 -10.93
CA VAL A 42 7.29 6.09 -9.78
C VAL A 42 7.95 5.58 -8.50
N LYS A 43 8.36 6.51 -7.62
CA LYS A 43 8.91 6.20 -6.30
C LYS A 43 7.88 6.55 -5.26
N ILE A 44 7.61 5.62 -4.35
CA ILE A 44 6.68 5.83 -3.24
C ILE A 44 7.32 5.51 -1.89
N ARG A 45 6.78 6.12 -0.84
CA ARG A 45 7.10 5.82 0.55
C ARG A 45 5.80 5.49 1.26
N ILE A 46 5.76 4.35 1.94
CA ILE A 46 4.62 3.92 2.76
C ILE A 46 5.05 3.94 4.22
N GLY A 47 4.26 4.59 5.07
CA GLY A 47 4.42 4.59 6.51
C GLY A 47 3.29 3.81 7.16
N LEU A 48 3.61 2.97 8.14
CA LEU A 48 2.65 2.16 8.88
C LEU A 48 2.68 2.53 10.37
N HIS A 49 1.51 2.54 10.99
CA HIS A 49 1.31 2.67 12.42
C HIS A 49 0.10 1.81 12.82
N SER A 50 0.03 1.37 14.07
CA SER A 50 -1.07 0.56 14.61
C SER A 50 -1.46 1.06 15.98
#